data_AF-A0A4Y2EIS2-F1
#
_entry.id   AF-A0A4Y2EIS2-F1
#
_cell.length_a   1.000
_cell.length_b   1.000
_cell.length_c   1.000
_cell.angle_alpha   90.00
_cell.angle_beta   90.00
_cell.angle_gamma   90.00
#
_symmetry.space_group_name_H-M   'P 1'
#
loop_
_entity.id
_entity.type
_entity.pdbx_description
1 polymer ?
#
loop_
_entity_poly.entity_id
_entity_poly.type
_entity_poly.pdbx_seq_one_letter_code
_entity_poly.pdbx_strand_id
1 'polypeptide(L)'
;MSILGLTIDYGPFGFLDMYDPNHICNASDDGGRYTFIKQPEICLWNLQKFAEAIQHALPLGVSTPILELYEEEFQKTYLTKMRSKVIMHFFPPFVF
;
A
#
# COMPACT_ATOMS: atom_id res chain seq x y z
N MET A 1 -9.87 6.25 1.99
CA MET A 1 -9.45 5.49 0.79
C MET A 1 -10.21 6.01 -0.43
N SER A 2 -9.51 6.37 -1.51
CA SER A 2 -10.15 6.78 -2.77
C SER A 2 -10.60 5.55 -3.56
N ILE A 3 -11.81 5.57 -4.13
CA ILE A 3 -12.31 4.51 -5.01
C ILE A 3 -11.50 4.39 -6.31
N LEU A 4 -10.83 5.48 -6.72
CA LEU A 4 -9.98 5.52 -7.91
C LEU A 4 -8.53 5.07 -7.64
N GLY A 5 -8.20 4.70 -6.39
CA GLY A 5 -6.82 4.34 -6.01
C GLY A 5 -5.86 5.53 -5.89
N LEU A 6 -6.38 6.76 -5.76
CA LEU A 6 -5.57 7.96 -5.56
C LEU A 6 -5.21 8.17 -4.09
N THR A 7 -4.00 8.67 -3.83
CA THR A 7 -3.62 9.20 -2.51
C THR A 7 -4.44 10.46 -2.22
N ILE A 8 -5.07 10.51 -1.05
CA ILE A 8 -5.98 11.58 -0.64
C ILE A 8 -5.80 11.88 0.85
N ASP A 9 -6.39 12.99 1.30
CA ASP A 9 -6.49 13.38 2.71
C ASP A 9 -5.12 13.54 3.40
N TYR A 10 -4.35 14.51 2.89
CA TYR A 10 -3.02 14.84 3.38
C TYR A 10 -3.10 15.59 4.73
N GLY A 11 -3.19 14.84 5.82
CA GLY A 11 -3.07 15.32 7.20
C GLY A 11 -1.64 15.11 7.75
N PRO A 12 -1.45 14.31 8.82
CA PRO A 12 -0.14 14.01 9.38
C PRO A 12 0.60 12.94 8.55
N PHE A 13 0.87 13.22 7.27
CA PHE A 13 1.68 12.36 6.42
C PHE A 13 3.17 12.71 6.56
N GLY A 14 4.04 11.75 6.28
CA GLY A 14 5.49 11.96 6.30
C GLY A 14 6.19 11.09 5.28
N PHE A 15 7.24 11.63 4.65
CA PHE A 15 8.26 10.83 3.99
C PHE A 15 9.29 10.37 5.03
N LEU A 16 9.88 9.21 4.84
CA LEU A 16 10.94 8.72 5.73
C LEU A 16 12.25 9.48 5.46
N ASP A 17 12.79 10.14 6.48
CA ASP A 17 14.15 10.71 6.44
C ASP A 17 15.20 9.62 6.59
N MET A 18 15.09 8.83 7.67
CA MET A 18 15.84 7.61 7.89
C MET A 18 14.91 6.41 7.74
N TYR A 19 15.44 5.32 7.19
CA TYR A 19 14.64 4.11 7.05
C TYR A 19 14.32 3.51 8.42
N ASP A 20 13.04 3.57 8.79
CA ASP A 20 12.47 2.85 9.91
C ASP A 20 11.14 2.22 9.45
N PRO A 21 11.06 0.87 9.34
CA PRO A 21 9.85 0.20 8.90
C PRO A 21 8.67 0.40 9.87
N ASN A 22 8.96 0.65 11.15
CA ASN A 22 7.96 0.84 12.19
C ASN A 22 7.62 2.32 12.42
N HIS A 23 8.11 3.22 11.56
CA HIS A 23 7.84 4.65 11.69
C HIS A 23 6.34 4.95 11.72
N ILE A 24 5.93 5.75 12.71
CA ILE A 24 4.57 6.29 12.87
C ILE A 24 4.64 7.79 12.56
N CYS A 25 4.02 8.20 11.46
CA CYS A 25 3.98 9.62 11.08
C CYS A 25 2.88 10.41 11.82
N ASN A 26 1.83 9.73 12.28
CA ASN A 26 0.72 10.34 12.99
C ASN A 26 0.92 10.25 14.51
N ALA A 27 1.12 11.39 15.17
CA ALA A 27 1.31 11.46 16.62
C ALA A 27 0.11 10.96 17.44
N SER A 28 -1.08 10.82 16.84
CA SER A 28 -2.26 10.26 17.50
C SER A 28 -2.43 8.75 17.28
N ASP A 29 -1.55 8.10 16.53
CA ASP A 29 -1.58 6.66 16.29
C ASP A 29 -0.75 5.89 17.34
N ASP A 30 -1.18 5.95 18.60
CA ASP A 30 -0.47 5.32 19.73
C ASP A 30 -0.31 3.80 19.57
N GLY A 31 -1.23 3.16 18.85
CA GLY A 31 -1.22 1.72 18.57
C GLY A 31 -0.37 1.31 17.36
N GLY A 32 0.18 2.28 16.63
CA GLY A 32 0.91 2.05 15.39
C GLY A 32 0.09 1.27 14.38
N ARG A 33 -1.20 1.61 14.21
CA ARG A 33 -2.09 1.00 13.22
C ARG A 33 -1.62 1.31 11.80
N TYR A 34 -1.09 2.50 11.56
CA TYR A 34 -0.70 3.03 10.26
C TYR A 34 0.82 3.21 10.13
N THR A 35 1.61 2.40 10.83
CA THR A 35 3.08 2.37 10.63
C THR A 35 3.42 2.11 9.17
N PHE A 36 4.58 2.61 8.72
CA PHE A 36 5.02 2.47 7.32
C PHE A 36 4.87 1.04 6.79
N ILE A 37 5.36 0.02 7.52
CA ILE A 37 5.30 -1.38 7.08
C ILE A 37 3.90 -2.00 7.13
N LYS A 38 2.97 -1.48 7.94
CA LYS A 38 1.59 -2.00 8.05
C LYS A 38 0.65 -1.47 6.98
N GLN A 39 1.03 -0.41 6.26
CA GLN A 39 0.16 0.20 5.24
C GLN A 39 -0.39 -0.79 4.20
N PRO A 40 0.38 -1.78 3.69
CA PRO A 40 -0.15 -2.78 2.76
C PRO A 40 -1.25 -3.67 3.38
N GLU A 41 -1.05 -4.12 4.62
CA GLU A 41 -2.04 -4.91 5.36
C GLU A 41 -3.32 -4.10 5.64
N ILE A 42 -3.17 -2.85 6.07
CA ILE A 42 -4.29 -1.94 6.30
C ILE A 42 -5.07 -1.65 5.02
N CYS A 43 -4.40 -1.54 3.88
CA CYS A 43 -5.06 -1.38 2.59
C CYS A 43 -5.92 -2.61 2.25
N LEU A 44 -5.41 -3.82 2.43
CA LEU A 44 -6.19 -5.05 2.28
C LEU A 44 -7.40 -5.09 3.23
N TRP A 45 -7.19 -4.73 4.50
CA TRP A 45 -8.29 -4.65 5.47
C TRP A 45 -9.37 -3.65 5.04
N ASN A 46 -8.97 -2.48 4.50
CA ASN A 46 -9.93 -1.50 3.97
C ASN A 46 -10.69 -2.04 2.75
N LEU A 47 -10.04 -2.82 1.88
CA LEU A 47 -10.70 -3.47 0.74
C LEU A 47 -11.71 -4.55 1.20
N GLN A 48 -11.38 -5.31 2.24
CA GLN A 48 -12.33 -6.24 2.88
C GLN A 48 -13.55 -5.49 3.42
N LYS A 49 -13.35 -4.35 4.09
CA LYS A 49 -14.47 -3.50 4.56
C LYS A 49 -15.30 -2.92 3.43
N PHE A 50 -14.66 -2.57 2.32
CA PHE A 50 -15.38 -2.15 1.12
C PHE A 50 -16.24 -3.30 0.56
N ALA A 51 -15.70 -4.52 0.46
CA ALA A 51 -16.44 -5.70 0.02
C ALA A 51 -17.66 -6.00 0.91
N GLU A 52 -17.49 -5.93 2.25
CA GLU A 52 -18.60 -6.03 3.20
C GLU A 52 -19.68 -4.97 2.96
N ALA A 53 -19.29 -3.72 2.67
CA ALA A 53 -20.22 -2.62 2.44
C ALA A 53 -21.02 -2.76 1.14
N ILE A 54 -20.45 -3.38 0.10
CA ILE A 54 -21.10 -3.55 -1.21
C ILE A 54 -21.72 -4.93 -1.41
N GLN A 55 -21.79 -5.78 -0.38
CA GLN A 55 -22.18 -7.18 -0.50
C GLN A 55 -23.54 -7.42 -1.18
N HIS A 56 -24.47 -6.47 -1.08
CA HIS A 56 -25.78 -6.55 -1.75
C HIS A 56 -25.68 -6.39 -3.28
N ALA A 57 -24.68 -5.66 -3.77
CA ALA A 57 -24.41 -5.48 -5.19
C ALA A 57 -23.39 -6.52 -5.72
N LEU A 58 -22.41 -6.89 -4.90
CA LEU A 58 -21.40 -7.90 -5.21
C LEU A 58 -21.26 -8.87 -4.03
N PRO A 59 -21.88 -10.06 -4.07
CA PRO A 59 -21.87 -11.00 -2.95
C PRO A 59 -20.45 -11.39 -2.52
N LEU A 60 -20.26 -11.61 -1.21
CA LEU A 60 -18.95 -11.96 -0.64
C LEU A 60 -18.34 -13.23 -1.23
N GLY A 61 -19.16 -14.21 -1.65
CA GLY A 61 -18.68 -15.40 -2.34
C GLY A 61 -17.99 -15.11 -3.68
N VAL A 62 -18.25 -13.94 -4.29
CA VAL A 62 -17.60 -13.47 -5.51
C VAL A 62 -16.47 -12.49 -5.20
N SER A 63 -16.66 -11.56 -4.26
CA SER A 63 -15.65 -10.53 -3.97
C SER A 63 -14.46 -11.06 -3.19
N THR A 64 -14.64 -12.02 -2.28
CA THR A 64 -13.54 -12.53 -1.43
C THR A 64 -12.41 -13.17 -2.24
N PRO A 65 -12.67 -14.05 -3.23
CA PRO A 65 -11.60 -14.57 -4.10
C PRO A 65 -10.85 -13.47 -4.87
N ILE A 66 -11.51 -12.37 -5.21
CA ILE A 66 -10.86 -11.23 -5.90
C ILE A 66 -9.87 -10.53 -4.97
N LEU A 67 -10.16 -10.46 -3.66
CA LEU A 67 -9.27 -9.86 -2.67
C LEU A 67 -7.97 -10.66 -2.49
N GLU A 68 -7.97 -11.96 -2.79
CA GLU A 68 -6.76 -12.80 -2.73
C GLU A 68 -5.70 -12.38 -3.75
N LEU A 69 -6.10 -11.72 -4.83
CA LEU A 69 -5.19 -11.17 -5.85
C LEU A 69 -4.35 -10.00 -5.32
N TYR A 70 -4.79 -9.35 -4.22
CA TYR A 70 -4.15 -8.14 -3.71
C TYR A 70 -2.68 -8.36 -3.36
N GLU A 71 -2.37 -9.44 -2.63
CA GLU A 71 -1.01 -9.70 -2.15
C GLU A 71 -0.06 -9.93 -3.33
N GLU A 72 -0.47 -10.73 -4.31
CA GLU A 72 0.32 -10.98 -5.51
C GLU A 72 0.60 -9.69 -6.29
N GLU A 73 -0.43 -8.88 -6.55
CA GLU A 73 -0.29 -7.64 -7.30
C GLU A 73 0.52 -6.58 -6.54
N PHE A 74 0.35 -6.49 -5.22
CA PHE A 74 1.17 -5.64 -4.36
C PHE A 74 2.65 -6.04 -4.43
N GLN A 75 2.97 -7.31 -4.18
CA GLN A 75 4.36 -7.79 -4.17
C GLN A 75 5.02 -7.64 -5.53
N LYS A 76 4.33 -8.04 -6.61
CA LYS A 76 4.80 -7.88 -7.98
C LYS A 76 5.14 -6.42 -8.30
N THR A 77 4.24 -5.50 -7.97
CA THR A 77 4.42 -4.07 -8.24
C THR A 77 5.54 -3.48 -7.37
N TYR A 78 5.56 -3.79 -6.08
CA TYR A 78 6.58 -3.35 -5.13
C TYR A 78 7.98 -3.80 -5.57
N LEU A 79 8.15 -5.10 -5.83
CA LEU A 79 9.44 -5.65 -6.26
C LEU A 79 9.89 -5.09 -7.61
N THR A 80 8.97 -4.89 -8.56
CA THR A 80 9.29 -4.24 -9.84
C THR A 80 9.84 -2.82 -9.63
N LYS A 81 9.18 -2.01 -8.80
CA LYS A 81 9.63 -0.65 -8.48
C LYS A 81 10.93 -0.63 -7.69
N MET A 82 11.13 -1.56 -6.75
CA MET A 82 12.36 -1.63 -5.97
C MET A 82 13.55 -2.09 -6.84
N ARG A 83 13.33 -3.08 -7.72
CA ARG A 83 14.34 -3.51 -8.72
C ARG A 83 14.76 -2.35 -9.61
N SER A 84 13.84 -1.53 -10.11
CA SER A 84 14.21 -0.38 -10.95
C SER A 84 15.05 0.65 -10.20
N LYS A 85 14.79 0.88 -8.90
CA LYS A 85 15.59 1.80 -8.07
C LYS A 85 17.03 1.32 -7.88
N VAL A 86 17.22 0.00 -7.75
CA VAL A 86 18.53 -0.62 -7.58
C VAL A 86 19.27 -0.72 -8.93
N ILE A 87 18.59 -1.13 -10.01
CA ILE A 87 19.21 -1.30 -11.33
C ILE A 87 19.64 0.04 -11.93
N MET A 88 18.90 1.12 -11.73
CA MET A 88 19.35 2.47 -12.12
C MET A 88 20.68 2.89 -11.45
N HIS A 89 21.05 2.28 -10.32
CA HIS A 89 22.35 2.52 -9.69
C HIS A 89 23.50 1.72 -10.31
N PHE A 90 23.22 0.59 -10.99
CA PHE A 90 24.26 -0.26 -11.58
C PHE A 90 24.58 0.06 -13.05
N PHE A 91 23.75 0.87 -13.71
CA PHE A 91 24.03 1.41 -15.05
C PHE A 91 23.64 2.88 -15.09
N PRO A 92 24.59 3.83 -14.97
CA PRO A 92 24.27 5.24 -15.19
C PRO A 92 23.77 5.42 -16.64
N PRO A 93 22.86 6.37 -16.88
CA PRO A 93 22.43 6.67 -18.24
C PRO A 93 23.62 7.26 -19.00
N PHE A 94 24.13 6.49 -19.96
CA PHE A 94 24.98 6.95 -21.07
C PHE A 94 26.17 7.85 -20.68
N VAL A 95 27.33 7.24 -20.45
CA VAL A 95 28.59 7.85 -20.87
C VAL A 95 28.78 7.47 -22.34
N PHE A 96 28.43 8.39 -23.24
CA PHE A 96 29.03 8.45 -24.57
C PHE A 96 30.32 9.28 -24.49
#